data_AF-A0A1H7WT82-F1
#
_entry.id   AF-A0A1H7WT82-F1
#
_cell.length_a   1.000
_cell.length_b   1.000
_cell.length_c   1.000
_cell.angle_alpha   90.00
_cell.angle_beta   90.00
_cell.angle_gamma   90.00
#
_symmetry.space_group_name_H-M   'P 1'
#
loop_
_entity.id
_entity.type
_entity.pdbx_description
1 polymer ?
#
loop_
_entity_poly.entity_id
_entity_poly.type
_entity_poly.pdbx_seq_one_letter_code
_entity_poly.pdbx_strand_id
1 'polypeptide(L)'
;MNIYNKDINILVNDYDQYYNELRKGNYIEGVLDRDEGLSATDIAKIGLTHANKARDEALKKYPNSSDVMLRDAYRHFTWNYLSTKDVGAIKTRTATINHEWGLVLLNPVINYYNNRYNYYVGNGSGAAGYDAFIDTTLYIPNLKFQLILVCQANIDTFKGFFDNANIMDLHNNVYGRAYAASHPSGYDSAFTSAKNAGDLILSESSVTNWNYTYVWQNNWWTE
;
A
#
# COMPACT_ATOMS: atom_id res chain seq x y z
N MET A 1 -40.21 39.31 12.38
CA MET A 1 -38.90 39.42 13.06
C MET A 1 -38.10 38.19 12.66
N ASN A 2 -37.33 38.31 11.58
CA ASN A 2 -36.44 37.25 11.10
C ASN A 2 -35.16 37.32 11.91
N ILE A 3 -34.81 36.24 12.60
CA ILE A 3 -33.44 35.98 13.03
C ILE A 3 -33.02 34.70 12.33
N TYR A 4 -32.16 34.87 11.33
CA TYR A 4 -31.48 33.84 10.58
C TYR A 4 -30.26 33.36 11.38
N ASN A 5 -30.03 32.05 11.30
CA ASN A 5 -28.76 31.32 11.41
C ASN A 5 -27.89 31.43 12.67
N LYS A 6 -27.62 30.26 13.25
CA LYS A 6 -26.27 29.69 13.09
C LYS A 6 -26.36 28.18 13.01
N ASP A 7 -26.06 27.66 11.83
CA ASP A 7 -25.74 26.26 11.60
C ASP A 7 -24.79 25.78 12.69
N ILE A 8 -25.19 24.69 13.36
CA ILE A 8 -24.33 23.94 14.26
C ILE A 8 -23.25 23.35 13.35
N ASN A 9 -22.13 24.07 13.24
CA ASN A 9 -20.86 23.49 12.82
C ASN A 9 -20.59 22.34 13.78
N ILE A 10 -20.86 21.11 13.34
CA ILE A 10 -20.37 19.91 13.98
C ILE A 10 -18.85 20.02 13.90
N LEU A 11 -18.23 20.49 14.99
CA LEU A 11 -16.78 20.42 15.19
C LEU A 11 -16.42 18.96 15.03
N VAL A 12 -15.74 18.60 13.94
CA VAL A 12 -15.02 17.33 13.88
C VAL A 12 -14.10 17.33 15.09
N ASN A 13 -14.32 16.40 16.02
CA ASN A 13 -13.46 16.27 17.19
C ASN A 13 -12.04 15.98 16.69
N ASP A 14 -11.03 16.59 17.32
CA ASP A 14 -9.61 16.43 17.03
C ASP A 14 -9.22 14.95 16.82
N TYR A 15 -9.82 14.06 17.62
CA TYR A 15 -9.70 12.61 17.47
C TYR A 15 -10.13 12.09 16.08
N ASP A 16 -11.35 12.42 15.64
CA ASP A 16 -11.95 11.89 14.41
C ASP A 16 -11.19 12.38 13.17
N GLN A 17 -10.68 13.61 13.21
CA GLN A 17 -9.87 14.17 12.14
C GLN A 17 -8.64 13.30 11.87
N TYR A 18 -7.81 13.07 12.88
CA TYR A 18 -6.56 12.31 12.69
C TYR A 18 -6.77 10.80 12.61
N TYR A 19 -7.81 10.27 13.25
CA TYR A 19 -8.24 8.89 13.06
C TYR A 19 -8.57 8.63 11.57
N ASN A 20 -9.34 9.53 10.95
CA ASN A 20 -9.69 9.40 9.54
C ASN A 20 -8.48 9.61 8.63
N GLU A 21 -7.52 10.46 9.00
CA GLU A 21 -6.28 10.65 8.24
C GLU A 21 -5.45 9.37 8.20
N LEU A 22 -5.20 8.74 9.36
CA LEU A 22 -4.43 7.48 9.46
C LEU A 22 -5.08 6.33 8.68
N ARG A 23 -6.41 6.37 8.50
CA ARG A 23 -7.16 5.37 7.73
C ARG A 23 -7.10 5.54 6.23
N LYS A 24 -6.59 6.67 5.73
CA LYS A 24 -6.29 6.78 4.32
C LYS A 24 -5.07 5.88 4.07
N GLY A 25 -5.25 4.76 3.38
CA GLY A 25 -4.18 3.77 3.18
C GLY A 25 -2.90 4.35 2.57
N ASN A 26 -3.03 5.45 1.82
CA ASN A 26 -1.91 6.21 1.26
C ASN A 26 -1.15 7.08 2.28
N TYR A 27 -1.70 7.35 3.47
CA TYR A 27 -0.98 8.08 4.52
C TYR A 27 0.18 7.25 5.08
N ILE A 28 -0.11 6.00 5.50
CA ILE A 28 0.92 5.09 6.04
C ILE A 28 1.97 4.79 4.97
N GLU A 29 1.55 4.47 3.75
CA GLU A 29 2.45 4.33 2.58
C GLU A 29 3.33 5.57 2.41
N GLY A 30 2.75 6.77 2.42
CA GLY A 30 3.49 8.01 2.25
C GLY A 30 4.49 8.30 3.37
N VAL A 31 4.19 7.92 4.62
CA VAL A 31 5.16 8.00 5.73
C VAL A 31 6.34 7.06 5.49
N LEU A 32 6.07 5.81 5.13
CA LEU A 32 7.10 4.81 4.85
C LEU A 32 7.97 5.20 3.65
N ASP A 33 7.36 5.67 2.56
CA ASP A 33 8.09 6.12 1.38
C ASP A 33 9.08 7.23 1.69
N ARG A 34 8.66 8.20 2.53
CA ARG A 34 9.54 9.30 2.95
C ARG A 34 10.68 8.82 3.82
N ASP A 35 10.39 7.95 4.78
CA ASP A 35 11.40 7.36 5.66
C ASP A 35 12.45 6.58 4.86
N GLU A 36 12.01 5.88 3.81
CA GLU A 36 12.85 5.07 2.93
C GLU A 36 13.46 5.85 1.74
N GLY A 37 13.42 7.19 1.83
CA GLY A 37 14.21 8.09 0.99
C GLY A 37 13.56 8.49 -0.33
N LEU A 38 12.26 8.25 -0.53
CA LEU A 38 11.56 8.70 -1.73
C LEU A 38 11.26 10.20 -1.64
N SER A 39 11.51 10.89 -2.75
CA SER A 39 11.15 12.29 -2.88
C SER A 39 9.63 12.45 -3.06
N ALA A 40 9.13 13.68 -2.85
CA ALA A 40 7.72 14.00 -3.05
C ALA A 40 7.28 13.68 -4.47
N THR A 41 8.18 13.94 -5.42
CA THR A 41 7.98 13.69 -6.84
C THR A 41 7.95 12.20 -7.15
N ASP A 42 8.81 11.39 -6.53
CA ASP A 42 8.79 9.94 -6.70
C ASP A 42 7.45 9.36 -6.21
N ILE A 43 7.01 9.74 -5.01
CA ILE A 43 5.73 9.32 -4.42
C ILE A 43 4.56 9.73 -5.32
N ALA A 44 4.52 10.99 -5.78
CA ALA A 44 3.44 11.48 -6.65
C ALA A 44 3.43 10.80 -8.03
N LYS A 45 4.60 10.47 -8.59
CA LYS A 45 4.68 9.74 -9.85
C LYS A 45 4.19 8.30 -9.68
N ILE A 46 4.70 7.59 -8.68
CA ILE A 46 4.41 6.17 -8.49
C ILE A 46 2.99 5.99 -7.96
N GLY A 47 2.67 6.52 -6.78
CA GLY A 47 1.42 6.28 -6.06
C GLY A 47 0.20 7.04 -6.58
N LEU A 48 0.38 8.12 -7.36
CA LEU A 48 -0.73 8.86 -7.98
C LEU A 48 -0.73 8.73 -9.50
N THR A 49 0.32 9.16 -10.19
CA THR A 49 0.29 9.26 -11.66
C THR A 49 0.18 7.88 -12.31
N HIS A 50 1.10 6.97 -12.00
CA HIS A 50 1.15 5.65 -12.62
C HIS A 50 0.11 4.70 -12.04
N ALA A 51 -0.18 4.78 -10.74
CA ALA A 51 -1.25 3.99 -10.12
C ALA A 51 -2.63 4.31 -10.72
N ASN A 52 -3.00 5.60 -10.86
CA ASN A 52 -4.27 5.98 -11.48
C ASN A 52 -4.32 5.58 -12.95
N LYS A 53 -3.23 5.80 -13.70
CA LYS A 53 -3.16 5.37 -15.10
C LYS A 53 -3.35 3.86 -15.22
N ALA A 54 -2.65 3.06 -14.42
CA ALA A 54 -2.79 1.62 -14.44
C ALA A 54 -4.21 1.15 -14.10
N ARG A 55 -4.86 1.78 -13.11
CA ARG A 55 -6.27 1.51 -12.77
C ARG A 55 -7.19 1.80 -13.95
N ASP A 56 -7.04 2.96 -14.57
CA ASP A 56 -7.91 3.41 -15.67
C ASP A 56 -7.73 2.51 -16.90
N GLU A 57 -6.48 2.12 -17.21
CA GLU A 57 -6.19 1.17 -18.29
C GLU A 57 -6.73 -0.23 -17.99
N ALA A 58 -6.63 -0.70 -16.74
CA ALA A 58 -7.19 -1.98 -16.32
C ALA A 58 -8.72 -2.01 -16.46
N LEU A 59 -9.41 -0.94 -16.07
CA LEU A 59 -10.86 -0.80 -16.22
C LEU A 59 -11.30 -0.79 -17.69
N LYS A 60 -10.52 -0.16 -18.58
CA LYS A 60 -10.78 -0.18 -20.03
C LYS A 60 -10.56 -1.57 -20.62
N LYS A 61 -9.49 -2.27 -20.21
CA LYS A 61 -9.10 -3.58 -20.75
C LYS A 61 -10.03 -4.69 -20.28
N TYR A 62 -10.44 -4.65 -19.01
CA TYR A 62 -11.25 -5.67 -18.35
C TYR A 62 -12.46 -5.01 -17.66
N PRO A 63 -13.45 -4.53 -18.42
CA PRO A 63 -14.56 -3.75 -17.90
C PRO A 63 -15.59 -4.59 -17.13
N ASN A 64 -15.66 -5.91 -17.39
CA ASN A 64 -16.69 -6.75 -16.81
C ASN A 64 -16.46 -7.00 -15.31
N SER A 65 -17.55 -7.13 -14.56
CA SER A 65 -17.49 -7.49 -13.13
C SER A 65 -17.03 -8.92 -12.88
N SER A 66 -17.09 -9.81 -13.87
CA SER A 66 -16.51 -11.15 -13.79
C SER A 66 -14.98 -11.15 -13.81
N ASP A 67 -14.37 -10.07 -14.29
CA ASP A 67 -12.92 -10.00 -14.53
C ASP A 67 -12.18 -9.26 -13.40
N VAL A 68 -12.80 -9.10 -12.22
CA VAL A 68 -12.25 -8.28 -11.11
C VAL A 68 -10.80 -8.65 -10.78
N MET A 69 -10.49 -9.94 -10.64
CA MET A 69 -9.15 -10.41 -10.28
C MET A 69 -8.15 -10.29 -11.42
N LEU A 70 -8.57 -10.56 -12.66
CA LEU A 70 -7.73 -10.36 -13.84
C LEU A 70 -7.42 -8.88 -14.07
N ARG A 71 -8.41 -8.02 -13.84
CA ARG A 71 -8.25 -6.56 -13.86
C ARG A 71 -7.26 -6.10 -12.80
N ASP A 72 -7.34 -6.66 -11.61
CA ASP A 72 -6.46 -6.29 -10.51
C ASP A 72 -5.00 -6.72 -10.79
N ALA A 73 -4.79 -7.96 -11.22
CA ALA A 73 -3.48 -8.43 -11.68
C ALA A 73 -2.89 -7.55 -12.79
N TYR A 74 -3.71 -7.13 -13.76
CA TYR A 74 -3.30 -6.21 -14.82
C TYR A 74 -2.95 -4.82 -14.28
N ARG A 75 -3.73 -4.29 -13.32
CA ARG A 75 -3.44 -3.01 -12.66
C ARG A 75 -2.08 -3.05 -11.98
N HIS A 76 -1.82 -4.04 -11.12
CA HIS A 76 -0.57 -4.13 -10.35
C HIS A 76 0.66 -4.32 -11.24
N PHE A 77 0.57 -5.19 -12.24
CA PHE A 77 1.62 -5.35 -13.25
C PHE A 77 1.89 -4.05 -14.00
N THR A 78 0.83 -3.41 -14.52
CA THR A 78 0.95 -2.19 -15.33
C THR A 78 1.48 -1.01 -14.51
N TRP A 79 1.03 -0.87 -13.27
CA TRP A 79 1.51 0.15 -12.34
C TRP A 79 3.02 0.05 -12.15
N ASN A 80 3.51 -1.16 -11.87
CA ASN A 80 4.93 -1.43 -11.67
C ASN A 80 5.74 -1.28 -12.95
N TYR A 81 5.19 -1.69 -14.10
CA TYR A 81 5.83 -1.51 -15.39
C TYR A 81 6.06 -0.02 -15.69
N LEU A 82 5.00 0.78 -15.60
CA LEU A 82 5.03 2.21 -15.91
C LEU A 82 5.95 2.97 -14.94
N SER A 83 5.82 2.68 -13.64
CA SER A 83 6.63 3.31 -12.60
C SER A 83 8.11 2.99 -12.77
N THR A 84 8.45 1.74 -13.10
CA THR A 84 9.85 1.34 -13.34
C THR A 84 10.46 2.06 -14.53
N LYS A 85 9.68 2.24 -15.61
CA LYS A 85 10.14 2.95 -16.82
C LYS A 85 10.41 4.44 -16.59
N ASP A 86 9.67 5.08 -15.70
CA ASP A 86 9.78 6.54 -15.45
C ASP A 86 10.69 6.85 -14.25
N VAL A 87 10.48 6.18 -13.12
CA VAL A 87 11.13 6.50 -11.84
C VAL A 87 12.29 5.55 -11.50
N GLY A 88 12.33 4.37 -12.14
CA GLY A 88 13.34 3.34 -11.93
C GLY A 88 12.88 2.21 -11.00
N ALA A 89 13.50 1.04 -11.17
CA ALA A 89 13.08 -0.20 -10.54
C ALA A 89 13.18 -0.18 -9.00
N ILE A 90 14.26 0.39 -8.45
CA ILE A 90 14.51 0.41 -7.00
C ILE A 90 13.43 1.24 -6.30
N LYS A 91 13.27 2.50 -6.69
CA LYS A 91 12.24 3.38 -6.10
C LYS A 91 10.82 2.84 -6.26
N THR A 92 10.54 2.21 -7.41
CA THR A 92 9.25 1.54 -7.64
C THR A 92 9.05 0.37 -6.69
N ARG A 93 10.08 -0.45 -6.47
CA ARG A 93 10.02 -1.57 -5.51
C ARG A 93 9.74 -1.05 -4.10
N THR A 94 10.46 -0.02 -3.63
CA THR A 94 10.22 0.64 -2.34
C THR A 94 8.77 1.07 -2.18
N ALA A 95 8.26 1.93 -3.07
CA ALA A 95 6.89 2.43 -2.97
C ALA A 95 5.83 1.34 -3.02
N THR A 96 5.97 0.37 -3.94
CA THR A 96 4.96 -0.67 -4.12
C THR A 96 5.00 -1.73 -3.02
N ILE A 97 6.12 -1.92 -2.32
CA ILE A 97 6.17 -2.71 -1.09
C ILE A 97 5.55 -1.93 0.08
N ASN A 98 5.81 -0.62 0.17
CA ASN A 98 5.20 0.25 1.18
C ASN A 98 3.68 0.36 1.04
N HIS A 99 3.16 0.27 -0.18
CA HIS A 99 1.73 0.15 -0.44
C HIS A 99 1.13 -1.06 0.29
N GLU A 100 1.72 -2.24 0.12
CA GLU A 100 1.25 -3.48 0.77
C GLU A 100 1.39 -3.41 2.29
N TRP A 101 2.52 -2.87 2.79
CA TRP A 101 2.68 -2.63 4.22
C TRP A 101 1.67 -1.62 4.75
N GLY A 102 1.32 -0.57 4.01
CA GLY A 102 0.30 0.39 4.40
C GLY A 102 -1.05 -0.27 4.71
N LEU A 103 -1.41 -1.29 3.94
CA LEU A 103 -2.60 -2.10 4.16
C LEU A 103 -2.48 -2.99 5.40
N VAL A 104 -1.36 -3.71 5.54
CA VAL A 104 -1.09 -4.63 6.67
C VAL A 104 -1.00 -3.87 8.01
N LEU A 105 -0.41 -2.68 8.01
CA LEU A 105 -0.15 -1.89 9.21
C LEU A 105 -1.36 -1.10 9.70
N LEU A 106 -2.43 -0.99 8.91
CA LEU A 106 -3.57 -0.13 9.21
C LEU A 106 -4.14 -0.37 10.62
N ASN A 107 -4.48 -1.62 10.96
CA ASN A 107 -5.06 -1.94 12.25
C ASN A 107 -4.06 -1.73 13.43
N PRO A 108 -2.81 -2.24 13.36
CA PRO A 108 -1.79 -1.95 14.38
C PRO A 108 -1.57 -0.44 14.63
N VAL A 109 -1.50 0.36 13.57
CA VAL A 109 -1.29 1.82 13.64
C VAL A 109 -2.47 2.50 14.33
N ILE A 110 -3.69 2.14 13.95
CA ILE A 110 -4.90 2.70 14.58
C ILE A 110 -5.00 2.32 16.06
N ASN A 111 -4.66 1.07 16.42
CA ASN A 111 -4.63 0.66 17.81
C ASN A 111 -3.61 1.45 18.63
N TYR A 112 -2.43 1.71 18.06
CA TYR A 112 -1.42 2.54 18.69
C TYR A 112 -1.91 3.99 18.89
N TYR A 113 -2.51 4.59 17.86
CA TYR A 113 -3.11 5.92 17.93
C TYR A 113 -4.14 6.04 19.06
N ASN A 114 -5.08 5.09 19.15
CA ASN A 114 -6.11 5.10 20.20
C ASN A 114 -5.50 5.04 21.61
N ASN A 115 -4.45 4.24 21.79
CA ASN A 115 -3.73 4.15 23.06
C ASN A 115 -3.01 5.46 23.40
N ARG A 116 -2.35 6.10 22.43
CA ARG A 116 -1.68 7.39 22.63
C ARG A 116 -2.68 8.51 22.90
N TYR A 117 -3.81 8.52 22.20
CA TYR A 117 -4.89 9.48 22.44
C TYR A 117 -5.39 9.41 23.88
N ASN A 118 -5.73 8.20 24.37
CA ASN A 118 -6.16 8.01 25.75
C ASN A 118 -5.10 8.44 26.77
N TYR A 119 -3.82 8.17 26.48
CA TYR A 119 -2.71 8.63 27.31
C TYR A 119 -2.66 10.18 27.38
N TYR A 120 -2.77 10.88 26.26
CA TYR A 120 -2.73 12.34 26.22
C TYR A 120 -3.96 12.99 26.86
N VAL A 121 -5.15 12.40 26.68
CA VAL A 121 -6.37 12.80 27.41
C VAL A 121 -6.16 12.65 28.91
N GLY A 122 -5.63 11.51 29.36
CA GLY A 122 -5.35 11.26 30.79
C GLY A 122 -4.34 12.23 31.40
N ASN A 123 -3.42 12.76 30.60
CA ASN A 123 -2.44 13.77 31.02
C ASN A 123 -2.93 15.22 30.88
N GLY A 124 -4.19 15.44 30.45
CA GLY A 124 -4.77 16.77 30.31
C GLY A 124 -4.27 17.57 29.11
N SER A 125 -3.81 16.91 28.04
CA SER A 125 -3.47 17.62 26.80
C SER A 125 -4.71 18.31 26.21
N GLY A 126 -4.55 19.56 25.79
CA GLY A 126 -5.57 20.31 25.04
C GLY A 126 -5.67 19.96 23.56
N ALA A 127 -4.76 19.12 23.04
CA ALA A 127 -4.68 18.71 21.64
C ALA A 127 -4.34 17.21 21.51
N ALA A 128 -5.01 16.38 22.32
CA ALA A 128 -4.65 14.97 22.48
C ALA A 128 -4.68 14.14 21.17
N GLY A 129 -5.56 14.48 20.22
CA GLY A 129 -5.61 13.83 18.90
C GLY A 129 -4.38 14.18 18.06
N TYR A 130 -4.02 15.46 18.01
CA TYR A 130 -2.80 15.91 17.32
C TYR A 130 -1.53 15.29 17.92
N ASP A 131 -1.39 15.31 19.25
CA ASP A 131 -0.22 14.74 19.93
C ASP A 131 -0.11 13.22 19.66
N ALA A 132 -1.23 12.50 19.76
CA ALA A 132 -1.29 11.08 19.43
C ALA A 132 -0.96 10.79 17.96
N PHE A 133 -1.39 11.65 17.05
CA PHE A 133 -1.13 11.52 15.63
C PHE A 133 0.36 11.70 15.29
N ILE A 134 1.03 12.69 15.88
CA ILE A 134 2.48 12.90 15.72
C ILE A 134 3.25 11.68 16.24
N ASP A 135 2.95 11.23 17.46
CA ASP A 135 3.58 10.03 18.04
C ASP A 135 3.36 8.79 17.16
N THR A 136 2.15 8.60 16.67
CA THR A 136 1.81 7.47 15.80
C THR A 136 2.56 7.54 14.47
N THR A 137 2.67 8.74 13.89
CA THR A 137 3.40 8.95 12.63
C THR A 137 4.88 8.58 12.78
N LEU A 138 5.50 8.95 13.90
CA LEU A 138 6.88 8.59 14.20
C LEU A 138 7.06 7.09 14.51
N TYR A 139 6.01 6.42 14.98
CA TYR A 139 6.02 5.00 15.28
C TYR A 139 5.96 4.10 14.03
N ILE A 140 5.32 4.55 12.94
CA ILE A 140 5.06 3.74 11.74
C ILE A 140 6.32 3.05 11.19
N PRO A 141 7.46 3.74 10.93
CA PRO A 141 8.63 3.08 10.37
C PRO A 141 9.25 2.05 11.34
N ASN A 142 9.28 2.37 12.64
CA ASN A 142 9.78 1.45 13.65
C ASN A 142 8.93 0.17 13.72
N LEU A 143 7.60 0.31 13.67
CA LEU A 143 6.69 -0.82 13.63
C LEU A 143 6.95 -1.71 12.40
N LYS A 144 7.06 -1.13 11.20
CA LYS A 144 7.38 -1.88 9.98
C LYS A 144 8.68 -2.66 10.17
N PHE A 145 9.74 -2.00 10.65
CA PHE A 145 11.04 -2.63 10.89
C PHE A 145 10.94 -3.83 11.86
N GLN A 146 10.26 -3.67 12.99
CA GLN A 146 10.07 -4.77 13.95
C GLN A 146 9.27 -5.93 13.34
N LEU A 147 8.25 -5.63 12.55
CA LEU A 147 7.45 -6.64 11.86
C LEU A 147 8.24 -7.39 10.78
N ILE A 148 9.15 -6.71 10.08
CA ILE A 148 10.09 -7.36 9.17
C ILE A 148 10.95 -8.37 9.92
N LEU A 149 11.54 -8.00 11.06
CA LEU A 149 12.41 -8.91 11.82
C LEU A 149 11.69 -10.19 12.25
N VAL A 150 10.45 -10.09 12.72
CA VAL A 150 9.68 -11.27 13.14
C VAL A 150 9.22 -12.11 11.95
N CYS A 151 8.83 -11.49 10.84
CA CYS A 151 8.45 -12.20 9.62
C CYS A 151 9.65 -12.90 8.95
N GLN A 152 10.86 -12.31 9.03
CA GLN A 152 12.10 -12.95 8.55
C GLN A 152 12.46 -14.19 9.39
N ALA A 153 12.18 -14.18 10.68
CA ALA A 153 12.47 -15.29 11.57
C ALA A 153 11.50 -16.48 11.39
N ASN A 154 10.26 -16.23 10.95
CA ASN A 154 9.23 -17.27 10.88
C ASN A 154 8.21 -17.02 9.74
N ILE A 155 8.13 -17.97 8.80
CA ILE A 155 7.17 -17.93 7.69
C ILE A 155 5.71 -17.97 8.17
N ASP A 156 5.40 -18.63 9.28
CA ASP A 156 4.04 -18.66 9.81
C ASP A 156 3.61 -17.29 10.34
N THR A 157 4.56 -16.53 10.90
CA THR A 157 4.33 -15.12 11.25
C THR A 157 4.09 -14.29 9.99
N PHE A 158 4.91 -14.46 8.94
CA PHE A 158 4.68 -13.81 7.65
C PHE A 158 3.28 -14.10 7.08
N LYS A 159 2.87 -15.37 7.07
CA LYS A 159 1.52 -15.80 6.62
C LYS A 159 0.39 -15.28 7.51
N GLY A 160 0.68 -14.92 8.76
CA GLY A 160 -0.29 -14.31 9.66
C GLY A 160 -0.55 -12.83 9.39
N PHE A 161 0.36 -12.15 8.68
CA PHE A 161 0.24 -10.72 8.38
C PHE A 161 -0.23 -10.42 6.96
N PHE A 162 0.20 -11.21 5.99
CA PHE A 162 -0.14 -11.02 4.58
C PHE A 162 -1.25 -12.00 4.18
N ASP A 163 -2.25 -11.51 3.45
CA ASP A 163 -3.31 -12.35 2.91
C ASP A 163 -3.07 -12.71 1.42
N ASN A 164 -4.02 -13.43 0.81
CA ASN A 164 -3.89 -13.86 -0.57
C ASN A 164 -3.84 -12.68 -1.55
N ALA A 165 -4.55 -11.58 -1.27
CA ALA A 165 -4.51 -10.39 -2.11
C ALA A 165 -3.11 -9.77 -2.06
N ASN A 166 -2.53 -9.59 -0.86
CA ASN A 166 -1.17 -9.08 -0.76
C ASN A 166 -0.15 -9.98 -1.47
N ILE A 167 -0.27 -11.31 -1.36
CA ILE A 167 0.64 -12.22 -2.04
C ILE A 167 0.51 -12.12 -3.57
N MET A 168 -0.71 -11.99 -4.09
CA MET A 168 -0.95 -11.76 -5.51
C MET A 168 -0.29 -10.45 -5.97
N ASP A 169 -0.48 -9.38 -5.21
CA ASP A 169 0.00 -8.05 -5.56
C ASP A 169 1.52 -7.95 -5.47
N LEU A 170 2.14 -8.41 -4.38
CA LEU A 170 3.60 -8.48 -4.24
C LEU A 170 4.25 -9.24 -5.41
N HIS A 171 3.67 -10.38 -5.78
CA HIS A 171 4.14 -11.22 -6.88
C HIS A 171 4.00 -10.49 -8.23
N ASN A 172 2.81 -9.98 -8.55
CA ASN A 172 2.55 -9.30 -9.82
C ASN A 172 3.32 -7.98 -9.93
N ASN A 173 3.55 -7.28 -8.82
CA ASN A 173 4.37 -6.07 -8.75
C ASN A 173 5.81 -6.38 -9.20
N VAL A 174 6.42 -7.46 -8.70
CA VAL A 174 7.78 -7.88 -9.09
C VAL A 174 7.87 -8.16 -10.58
N TYR A 175 6.93 -8.90 -11.14
CA TYR A 175 6.94 -9.21 -12.57
C TYR A 175 6.67 -7.97 -13.44
N GLY A 176 5.83 -7.04 -13.00
CA GLY A 176 5.67 -5.74 -13.67
C GLY A 176 6.99 -4.99 -13.82
N ARG A 177 7.81 -4.96 -12.75
CA ARG A 177 9.15 -4.35 -12.78
C ARG A 177 10.13 -5.12 -13.67
N ALA A 178 10.16 -6.46 -13.55
CA ALA A 178 11.05 -7.32 -14.33
C ALA A 178 10.78 -7.19 -15.83
N TYR A 179 9.50 -7.19 -16.23
CA TYR A 179 9.10 -7.07 -17.63
C TYR A 179 9.26 -5.66 -18.18
N ALA A 180 9.25 -4.61 -17.34
CA ALA A 180 9.68 -3.28 -17.78
C ALA A 180 11.14 -3.27 -18.26
N ALA A 181 12.03 -4.08 -17.69
CA ALA A 181 13.40 -4.17 -18.18
C ALA A 181 13.50 -4.92 -19.52
N SER A 182 12.77 -6.04 -19.67
CA SER A 182 12.94 -6.97 -20.80
C SER A 182 12.01 -6.72 -22.00
N HIS A 183 10.90 -5.99 -21.84
CA HIS A 183 9.89 -5.78 -22.89
C HIS A 183 9.60 -4.29 -23.11
N PRO A 184 10.41 -3.57 -23.91
CA PRO A 184 10.26 -2.13 -24.10
C PRO A 184 9.05 -1.72 -24.95
N SER A 185 8.39 -2.66 -25.62
CA SER A 185 7.28 -2.43 -26.56
C SER A 185 5.98 -1.93 -25.92
N GLY A 186 5.83 -2.05 -24.60
CA GLY A 186 4.69 -1.53 -23.85
C GLY A 186 4.10 -2.54 -22.87
N TYR A 187 3.45 -2.02 -21.81
CA TYR A 187 2.89 -2.80 -20.69
C TYR A 187 1.88 -3.86 -21.16
N ASP A 188 1.10 -3.58 -22.19
CA ASP A 188 0.03 -4.47 -22.68
C ASP A 188 0.61 -5.77 -23.28
N SER A 189 1.63 -5.62 -24.14
CA SER A 189 2.37 -6.76 -24.70
C SER A 189 3.16 -7.51 -23.63
N ALA A 190 3.75 -6.77 -22.69
CA ALA A 190 4.51 -7.33 -21.59
C ALA A 190 3.64 -8.17 -20.63
N PHE A 191 2.44 -7.68 -20.30
CA PHE A 191 1.47 -8.42 -19.49
C PHE A 191 1.03 -9.71 -20.19
N THR A 192 0.78 -9.63 -21.50
CA THR A 192 0.41 -10.80 -22.31
C THR A 192 1.52 -11.85 -22.30
N SER A 193 2.79 -11.43 -22.45
CA SER A 193 3.95 -12.31 -22.34
C SER A 193 4.05 -12.96 -20.96
N ALA A 194 3.99 -12.16 -19.88
CA ALA A 194 4.06 -12.66 -18.51
C ALA A 194 2.91 -13.64 -18.18
N LYS A 195 1.70 -13.32 -18.63
CA LYS A 195 0.54 -14.21 -18.51
C LYS A 195 0.74 -15.53 -19.24
N ASN A 196 1.23 -15.50 -20.48
CA ASN A 196 1.46 -16.71 -21.28
C ASN A 196 2.61 -17.56 -20.74
N ALA A 197 3.58 -16.95 -20.08
CA ALA A 197 4.67 -17.64 -19.38
C ALA A 197 4.21 -18.29 -18.06
N GLY A 198 3.04 -17.94 -17.54
CA GLY A 198 2.57 -18.41 -16.23
C GLY A 198 3.19 -17.64 -15.06
N ASP A 199 3.79 -16.48 -15.32
CA ASP A 199 4.49 -15.68 -14.31
C ASP A 199 3.55 -14.90 -13.39
N LEU A 200 2.27 -14.75 -13.76
CA LEU A 200 1.31 -13.91 -13.04
C LEU A 200 0.31 -14.74 -12.23
N ILE A 201 -0.07 -14.21 -11.07
CA ILE A 201 -1.21 -14.70 -10.29
C ILE A 201 -2.44 -13.91 -10.74
N LEU A 202 -3.42 -14.59 -11.34
CA LEU A 202 -4.60 -13.95 -11.95
C LEU A 202 -5.86 -14.04 -11.08
N SER A 203 -5.76 -14.71 -9.92
CA SER A 203 -6.86 -14.89 -8.98
C SER A 203 -6.31 -15.17 -7.57
N GLU A 204 -6.81 -14.48 -6.57
CA GLU A 204 -6.51 -14.73 -5.15
C GLU A 204 -6.82 -16.18 -4.73
N SER A 205 -7.85 -16.79 -5.33
CA SER A 205 -8.21 -18.20 -5.05
C SER A 205 -7.18 -19.21 -5.57
N SER A 206 -6.28 -18.78 -6.46
CA SER A 206 -5.18 -19.61 -6.95
C SER A 206 -3.90 -19.48 -6.12
N VAL A 207 -3.89 -18.58 -5.14
CA VAL A 207 -2.77 -18.41 -4.22
C VAL A 207 -2.69 -19.64 -3.32
N THR A 208 -1.51 -20.26 -3.30
CA THR A 208 -1.22 -21.43 -2.48
C THR A 208 -0.09 -21.14 -1.50
N ASN A 209 0.15 -22.08 -0.58
CA ASN A 209 1.32 -22.05 0.30
C ASN A 209 2.65 -21.91 -0.44
N TRP A 210 2.74 -22.40 -1.69
CA TRP A 210 3.93 -22.22 -2.51
C TRP A 210 4.18 -20.74 -2.82
N ASN A 211 3.15 -19.97 -3.15
CA ASN A 211 3.29 -18.54 -3.46
C ASN A 211 3.77 -17.74 -2.25
N TYR A 212 3.21 -18.01 -1.06
CA TYR A 212 3.69 -17.40 0.19
C TYR A 212 5.18 -17.69 0.41
N THR A 213 5.59 -18.95 0.32
CA THR A 213 6.99 -19.35 0.48
C THR A 213 7.88 -18.68 -0.56
N TYR A 214 7.43 -18.58 -1.81
CA TYR A 214 8.18 -17.99 -2.89
C TYR A 214 8.40 -16.48 -2.68
N VAL A 215 7.35 -15.72 -2.34
CA VAL A 215 7.44 -14.30 -1.98
C VAL A 215 8.36 -14.10 -0.76
N TRP A 216 8.20 -14.94 0.27
CA TRP A 216 8.97 -14.85 1.51
C TRP A 216 10.46 -15.08 1.28
N GLN A 217 10.84 -16.19 0.65
CA GLN A 217 12.24 -16.58 0.41
C GLN A 217 12.99 -15.60 -0.49
N ASN A 218 12.29 -14.98 -1.45
CA ASN A 218 12.90 -14.00 -2.35
C ASN A 218 12.88 -12.56 -1.81
N ASN A 219 12.39 -12.33 -0.58
CA ASN A 219 12.34 -11.00 0.05
C ASN A 219 11.53 -9.97 -0.77
N TRP A 220 10.47 -10.42 -1.46
CA TRP A 220 9.65 -9.56 -2.33
C TRP A 220 8.73 -8.60 -1.56
N TRP A 221 8.74 -8.70 -0.23
CA TRP A 221 7.86 -8.01 0.72
C TRP A 221 8.64 -7.06 1.65
N THR A 222 9.95 -6.93 1.48
CA THR A 222 10.82 -6.10 2.33
C THR A 222 11.78 -5.28 1.46
N GLU A 223 12.16 -4.10 1.95
CA GLU A 223 13.14 -3.16 1.38
C GLU A 223 14.08 -2.68 2.49
#